data_AF-A0A2S4LP00-F1
#
_entry.id   AF-A0A2S4LP00-F1
#
_cell.length_a   1.000
_cell.length_b   1.000
_cell.length_c   1.000
_cell.angle_alpha   90.00
_cell.angle_beta   90.00
_cell.angle_gamma   90.00
#
_symmetry.space_group_name_H-M   'P 1'
#
loop_
_entity.id
_entity.type
_entity.pdbx_description
1 polymer ?
#
loop_
_entity_poly.entity_id
_entity_poly.type
_entity_poly.pdbx_seq_one_letter_code
_entity_poly.pdbx_strand_id
1 'polypeptide(L)'
;MFDGFLTFRPSCEVCGLDYGSFNSGDGPAFFVMSIVGIVVVGLALWMEVTYEPPIWVHALVAGTLSIGLSLLLVRPLKGVLAALQFTNKAEQGRFR
;
A
#
# COMPACT_ATOMS: atom_id res chain seq x y z
N MET A 1 2.22 -16.17 -6.31
CA MET A 1 1.93 -14.72 -6.44
C MET A 1 3.07 -13.87 -5.89
N PHE A 2 3.44 -13.90 -4.61
CA PHE A 2 4.56 -13.12 -4.07
C PHE A 2 5.83 -13.95 -3.80
N ASP A 3 7.00 -13.36 -4.01
CA ASP A 3 8.34 -13.88 -3.67
C ASP A 3 9.02 -12.96 -2.64
N GLY A 4 8.78 -13.21 -1.35
CA GLY A 4 9.20 -12.31 -0.27
C GLY A 4 8.11 -11.30 0.14
N PHE A 5 8.51 -10.14 0.68
CA PHE A 5 7.56 -9.20 1.28
C PHE A 5 6.83 -8.35 0.24
N LEU A 6 7.55 -7.85 -0.77
CA LEU A 6 7.00 -6.96 -1.80
C LEU A 6 7.17 -7.50 -3.22
N THR A 7 8.03 -8.47 -3.47
CA THR A 7 8.34 -8.92 -4.84
C THR A 7 7.24 -9.84 -5.34
N PHE A 8 6.83 -9.69 -6.60
CA PHE A 8 5.99 -10.69 -7.27
C PHE A 8 6.87 -11.84 -7.77
N ARG A 9 6.35 -13.07 -7.74
CA ARG A 9 6.96 -14.17 -8.52
C ARG A 9 6.80 -13.87 -10.01
N PRO A 10 7.72 -14.28 -10.88
CA PRO A 10 7.62 -14.03 -12.32
C PRO A 10 6.42 -14.74 -12.97
N SER A 11 6.05 -15.93 -12.50
CA SER A 11 4.90 -16.68 -13.02
C SER A 11 4.12 -17.38 -11.92
N CYS A 12 2.86 -17.70 -12.21
CA CYS A 12 2.03 -18.54 -11.35
C CYS A 12 2.33 -20.02 -11.57
N GLU A 13 2.60 -20.75 -10.49
CA GLU A 13 2.91 -22.19 -10.53
C GLU A 13 1.71 -23.07 -10.90
N VAL A 14 0.48 -22.59 -10.65
CA VAL A 14 -0.74 -23.39 -10.84
C VAL A 14 -1.39 -23.12 -12.21
N CYS A 15 -1.40 -21.87 -12.68
CA CYS A 15 -2.06 -21.48 -13.93
C CYS A 15 -1.12 -20.95 -15.01
N GLY A 16 0.19 -20.83 -14.74
CA GLY A 16 1.16 -20.35 -15.72
C GLY A 16 1.05 -18.85 -16.06
N LEU A 17 0.23 -18.08 -15.33
CA LEU A 17 0.04 -16.66 -15.56
C LEU A 17 1.35 -15.88 -15.37
N ASP A 18 1.77 -15.12 -16.38
CA ASP A 18 2.95 -14.26 -16.33
C ASP A 18 2.66 -12.97 -15.57
N TYR A 19 3.27 -12.84 -14.39
CA TYR A 19 3.15 -11.66 -13.54
C TYR A 19 4.10 -10.52 -13.99
N GLY A 20 5.02 -10.75 -14.94
CA GLY A 20 5.93 -9.74 -15.47
C GLY A 20 5.22 -8.60 -16.21
N SER A 21 4.01 -8.85 -16.72
CA SER A 21 3.14 -7.85 -17.36
C SER A 21 2.39 -6.96 -16.36
N PHE A 22 2.33 -7.35 -15.08
CA PHE A 22 1.66 -6.60 -14.02
C PHE A 22 2.56 -5.51 -13.47
N ASN A 23 2.79 -4.48 -14.29
CA ASN A 23 3.39 -3.25 -13.81
C ASN A 23 2.30 -2.44 -13.09
N SER A 24 2.09 -2.73 -11.81
CA SER A 24 1.10 -2.01 -10.99
C SER A 24 1.51 -0.56 -10.66
N GLY A 25 2.67 -0.09 -11.15
CA GLY A 25 3.14 1.30 -10.99
C GLY A 25 3.25 1.77 -9.54
N ASP A 26 3.28 3.10 -9.35
CA ASP A 26 3.21 3.78 -8.05
C ASP A 26 1.78 3.82 -7.45
N GLY A 27 0.80 3.22 -8.12
CA GLY A 27 -0.60 3.17 -7.68
C GLY A 27 -0.77 2.67 -6.23
N PRO A 28 -0.18 1.53 -5.83
CA PRO A 28 -0.27 1.05 -4.46
C PRO A 28 0.29 2.07 -3.45
N ALA A 29 1.41 2.72 -3.77
CA ALA A 29 2.06 3.66 -2.87
C ALA A 29 1.19 4.91 -2.60
N PHE A 30 0.56 5.46 -3.65
CA PHE A 30 -0.35 6.59 -3.51
C PHE A 30 -1.51 6.29 -2.56
N PHE A 31 -2.21 5.16 -2.76
CA PHE A 31 -3.34 4.79 -1.92
C PHE A 31 -2.92 4.50 -0.47
N VAL A 32 -1.76 3.85 -0.26
CA VAL A 32 -1.22 3.66 1.09
C VAL A 32 -0.98 5.01 1.76
N MET A 33 -0.26 5.93 1.10
CA MET A 33 0.07 7.23 1.70
C MET A 33 -1.17 8.07 2.00
N SER A 34 -2.16 8.09 1.11
CA SER A 34 -3.41 8.84 1.35
C SER A 34 -4.20 8.29 2.52
N ILE A 35 -4.39 6.97 2.60
CA ILE A 35 -5.15 6.35 3.71
C ILE A 35 -4.41 6.53 5.03
N VAL A 36 -3.12 6.22 5.06
CA VAL A 36 -2.30 6.36 6.26
C VAL A 36 -2.25 7.82 6.70
N GLY A 37 -2.06 8.76 5.78
CA GLY A 37 -2.02 10.19 6.07
C GLY A 37 -3.30 10.68 6.75
N ILE A 38 -4.48 10.35 6.21
CA ILE A 38 -5.77 10.75 6.80
C ILE A 38 -5.93 10.16 8.22
N VAL A 39 -5.61 8.88 8.40
CA VAL A 39 -5.76 8.20 9.69
C VAL A 39 -4.80 8.77 10.73
N VAL A 40 -3.52 8.92 10.38
CA VAL A 40 -2.48 9.40 11.30
C VAL A 40 -2.72 10.86 11.67
N VAL A 41 -3.01 11.74 10.71
CA VAL A 41 -3.26 13.16 10.98
C VAL A 41 -4.57 13.34 11.78
N GLY A 42 -5.62 12.58 11.46
CA GLY A 42 -6.87 12.63 12.22
C GLY A 42 -6.68 12.21 13.68
N LEU A 43 -5.93 11.13 13.92
CA LEU A 43 -5.59 10.67 15.28
C LEU A 43 -4.65 11.63 16.01
N ALA A 44 -3.68 12.21 15.32
CA ALA A 44 -2.77 13.22 15.84
C ALA A 44 -3.55 14.45 16.34
N LEU A 45 -4.44 15.00 15.52
CA LEU A 45 -5.28 16.14 15.90
C LEU A 45 -6.20 15.80 17.07
N TRP A 46 -6.82 14.62 17.06
CA TRP A 46 -7.68 14.20 18.17
C TRP A 46 -6.91 14.05 19.49
N MET A 47 -5.69 13.50 19.42
CA MET A 47 -4.81 13.35 20.58
C MET A 47 -4.38 14.72 21.13
N GLU A 48 -4.06 15.68 20.26
CA GLU A 48 -3.71 17.05 20.65
C GLU A 48 -4.86 17.71 21.41
N VAL A 49 -6.08 17.66 20.86
CA VAL A 49 -7.27 18.29 21.45
C VAL A 49 -7.68 17.65 22.78
N THR A 50 -7.45 16.35 22.95
CA THR A 50 -7.94 15.61 24.12
C THR A 50 -6.93 15.55 25.27
N TYR A 51 -5.64 15.45 24.94
CA TYR A 51 -4.60 15.10 25.93
C TYR A 51 -3.45 16.10 26.02
N GLU A 52 -3.35 17.07 25.09
CA GLU A 52 -2.24 18.04 25.00
C GLU A 52 -0.86 17.41 25.33
N PRO A 53 -0.50 16.29 24.69
CA PRO A 53 0.71 15.58 25.05
C PRO A 53 1.96 16.37 24.66
N PRO A 54 3.10 16.14 25.34
CA PRO A 54 4.35 16.73 24.92
C PRO A 54 4.74 16.23 23.52
N ILE A 55 5.32 17.13 22.71
CA ILE A 55 5.59 16.93 21.26
C ILE A 55 6.35 15.64 20.94
N TRP A 56 7.23 15.16 21.83
CA TRP A 56 7.97 13.92 21.61
C TRP A 56 7.07 12.67 21.64
N VAL A 57 6.06 12.63 22.50
CA VAL A 57 5.07 11.54 22.53
C VAL A 57 4.24 11.57 21.26
N HIS A 58 3.82 12.77 20.87
CA HIS A 58 3.06 12.98 19.64
C HIS A 58 3.81 12.46 18.42
N ALA A 59 5.09 12.83 18.27
CA ALA A 59 5.94 12.37 17.18
C ALA A 59 6.18 10.86 17.19
N LEU A 60 6.39 10.26 18.37
CA LEU A 60 6.67 8.83 18.51
C LEU A 60 5.42 7.99 18.18
N VAL A 61 4.25 8.39 18.67
CA VAL A 61 2.98 7.74 18.36
C VAL A 61 2.66 7.87 16.88
N ALA A 62 2.66 9.09 16.33
CA ALA A 62 2.35 9.33 14.92
C ALA A 62 3.33 8.62 13.98
N GLY A 63 4.63 8.65 14.30
CA GLY A 63 5.66 7.96 13.54
C GLY A 63 5.50 6.44 13.55
N THR A 64 5.27 5.85 14.73
CA THR A 64 5.08 4.40 14.87
C THR A 64 3.82 3.93 14.15
N LEU A 65 2.71 4.68 14.30
CA LEU A 65 1.47 4.40 13.57
C LEU A 65 1.68 4.50 12.06
N SER A 66 2.34 5.55 11.58
CA SER A 66 2.58 5.75 10.15
C SER A 66 3.37 4.59 9.54
N ILE A 67 4.45 4.16 10.19
CA ILE A 67 5.29 3.04 9.74
C ILE A 67 4.49 1.73 9.78
N GLY A 68 3.85 1.43 10.91
CA GLY A 68 3.11 0.18 11.09
C GLY A 68 1.95 0.04 10.10
N LEU A 69 1.16 1.10 9.93
CA LEU A 69 0.00 1.10 9.05
C LEU A 69 0.42 1.04 7.58
N SER A 70 1.52 1.71 7.19
CA SER A 70 2.07 1.63 5.85
C SER A 70 2.51 0.21 5.50
N LEU A 71 3.30 -0.43 6.36
CA LEU A 71 3.76 -1.80 6.12
C LEU A 71 2.60 -2.80 6.05
N LEU A 72 1.56 -2.60 6.87
CA LEU A 72 0.37 -3.44 6.87
C LEU A 72 -0.44 -3.30 5.57
N LEU A 73 -0.60 -2.07 5.05
CA LEU A 73 -1.46 -1.80 3.89
C LEU A 73 -0.79 -2.07 2.53
N VAL A 74 0.54 -1.98 2.44
CA VAL A 74 1.25 -2.16 1.15
C VAL A 74 0.97 -3.53 0.53
N ARG A 75 0.99 -4.60 1.35
CA ARG A 75 0.80 -5.98 0.87
C ARG A 75 -0.61 -6.25 0.32
N PRO A 76 -1.72 -5.95 1.05
CA PRO A 76 -3.05 -6.16 0.52
C PRO A 76 -3.34 -5.28 -0.69
N LEU A 77 -2.94 -4.00 -0.69
CA LEU A 77 -3.19 -3.12 -1.84
C LEU A 77 -2.47 -3.60 -3.10
N LYS A 78 -1.22 -4.05 -2.97
CA LYS A 78 -0.48 -4.61 -4.11
C LYS A 78 -1.16 -5.86 -4.68
N GLY A 79 -1.73 -6.71 -3.82
CA GLY A 79 -2.51 -7.88 -4.24
C GLY A 79 -3.83 -7.51 -4.92
N VAL A 80 -4.58 -6.56 -4.35
CA VAL A 80 -5.85 -6.08 -4.90
C VAL A 80 -5.64 -5.42 -6.25
N LEU A 81 -4.63 -4.55 -6.39
CA LEU A 81 -4.35 -3.87 -7.65
C LEU A 81 -3.94 -4.86 -8.75
N ALA A 82 -3.16 -5.89 -8.43
CA ALA A 82 -2.86 -6.96 -9.38
C ALA A 82 -4.12 -7.73 -9.81
N ALA A 83 -5.02 -8.06 -8.87
CA ALA A 83 -6.30 -8.71 -9.20
C ALA A 83 -7.22 -7.82 -10.06
N LEU A 84 -7.23 -6.51 -9.79
CA LEU A 84 -7.96 -5.53 -10.58
C LEU A 84 -7.36 -5.38 -11.98
N GLN A 85 -6.04 -5.36 -12.14
CA GLN A 85 -5.39 -5.34 -13.45
C GLN A 85 -5.75 -6.59 -14.27
N PHE A 86 -5.76 -7.77 -13.64
CA PHE A 86 -6.13 -9.02 -14.29
C PHE A 86 -7.59 -9.02 -14.74
N THR A 87 -8.50 -8.61 -13.86
CA THR A 87 -9.94 -8.62 -14.12
C THR A 87 -10.34 -7.59 -15.17
N ASN A 88 -9.75 -6.40 -15.12
CA ASN A 88 -10.05 -5.31 -16.07
C ASN A 88 -9.27 -5.42 -17.38
N LYS A 89 -8.42 -6.45 -17.56
CA LYS A 89 -7.52 -6.60 -18.71
C LYS A 89 -6.76 -5.30 -19.01
N ALA A 90 -6.27 -4.66 -17.96
CA ALA A 90 -5.53 -3.40 -18.04
C ALA A 90 -4.11 -3.67 -18.55
N GLU A 91 -3.98 -4.32 -19.71
CA GLU A 91 -2.73 -4.42 -20.44
C GLU A 91 -2.39 -3.05 -21.03
N GLN A 92 -1.10 -2.71 -21.08
CA GLN A 92 -0.68 -1.50 -21.78
C GLN A 92 -1.11 -1.64 -23.25
N GLY A 93 -1.98 -0.73 -23.71
CA GLY A 93 -2.40 -0.67 -25.10
C GLY A 93 -1.17 -0.54 -26.01
N ARG A 94 -0.84 -1.63 -26.71
CA ARG A 94 0.32 -1.67 -27.59
C ARG A 94 -0.11 -1.09 -28.93
N PHE A 95 0.09 0.21 -29.10
CA PHE A 95 -0.10 0.87 -30.39
C PHE A 95 0.94 0.30 -31.37
N ARG A 96 0.45 -0.38 -32.40
CA ARG A 96 1.24 -0.76 -33.58
C ARG A 96 0.93 0.22 -34.70
#